data_AF-A0A9P0KTE4-F1
#
_entry.id   AF-A0A9P0KTE4-F1
#
_cell.length_a   1.000
_cell.length_b   1.000
_cell.length_c   1.000
_cell.angle_alpha   90.00
_cell.angle_beta   90.00
_cell.angle_gamma   90.00
#
_symmetry.space_group_name_H-M   'P 1'
#
loop_
_entity.id
_entity.type
_entity.pdbx_description
1 polymer ?
#
loop_
_entity_poly.entity_id
_entity_poly.type
_entity_poly.pdbx_seq_one_letter_code
_entity_poly.pdbx_strand_id
1 'polypeptide(L)'
;MAPKIEKLTESLKLGEGPFWDQKKKCLYFCGMVEENIHKYDPRTKKHTKAYVGGGNVSMVIPVKGKENKFVVSLDRSVCTATWDGESDKVTDIKKIVEVEPGTSHVFNDGKCDHTGRLWIG
;
A
#
# COMPACT_ATOMS: atom_id res chain seq x y z
N MET A 1 31.56 -4.32 -11.09
CA MET A 1 30.95 -3.24 -10.27
C MET A 1 30.22 -3.89 -9.12
N ALA A 2 30.43 -3.44 -7.89
CA ALA A 2 29.68 -3.93 -6.73
C ALA A 2 28.30 -3.26 -6.66
N PRO A 3 27.25 -3.95 -6.18
CA PRO A 3 25.96 -3.32 -5.90
C PRO A 3 26.10 -2.18 -4.87
N LYS A 4 25.36 -1.08 -5.07
CA LYS A 4 25.24 0.00 -4.08
C LYS A 4 23.96 -0.22 -3.26
N ILE A 5 24.07 -0.13 -1.93
CA ILE A 5 22.94 -0.19 -1.00
C ILE A 5 22.75 1.21 -0.39
N GLU A 6 21.51 1.71 -0.35
CA GLU A 6 21.17 3.05 0.15
C GLU A 6 19.89 2.99 1.01
N LYS A 7 19.90 3.67 2.16
CA LYS A 7 18.71 3.85 3.02
C LYS A 7 17.79 4.91 2.38
N LEU A 8 16.53 4.56 2.16
CA LEU A 8 15.55 5.46 1.51
C LEU A 8 14.68 6.23 2.49
N THR A 9 14.22 5.59 3.57
CA THR A 9 13.32 6.18 4.57
C THR A 9 13.74 5.77 5.97
N GLU A 10 13.10 6.35 6.98
CA GLU A 10 13.19 5.81 8.35
C GLU A 10 12.60 4.40 8.43
N SER A 11 13.06 3.64 9.43
CA SER A 11 12.63 2.27 9.66
C SER A 11 11.16 2.22 10.08
N LEU A 12 10.46 1.21 9.59
CA LEU A 12 9.12 0.85 10.03
C LEU A 12 9.21 -0.38 10.93
N LYS A 13 8.21 -0.59 11.81
CA LYS A 13 8.08 -1.82 12.59
C LYS A 13 7.95 -3.03 11.67
N LEU A 14 7.14 -2.89 10.63
CA LEU A 14 6.99 -3.88 9.57
C LEU A 14 6.65 -3.17 8.25
N GLY A 15 7.70 -2.91 7.45
CA GLY A 15 7.57 -2.36 6.10
C GLY A 15 7.38 -3.47 5.08
N GLU A 16 6.31 -3.42 4.29
CA GLU A 16 5.86 -4.53 3.44
C GLU A 16 5.22 -4.06 2.12
N GLY A 17 4.95 -5.01 1.22
CA GLY A 17 4.15 -4.79 0.01
C GLY A 17 4.67 -3.72 -0.97
N PRO A 18 5.97 -3.69 -1.34
CA PRO A 18 6.49 -2.70 -2.27
C PRO A 18 5.87 -2.82 -3.67
N PHE A 19 5.37 -1.71 -4.20
CA PHE A 19 4.81 -1.57 -5.53
C PHE A 19 5.45 -0.39 -6.28
N TRP A 20 6.08 -0.66 -7.42
CA TRP A 20 6.62 0.41 -8.27
C TRP A 20 5.60 0.88 -9.30
N ASP A 21 5.17 2.14 -9.20
CA ASP A 21 4.33 2.77 -10.23
C ASP A 21 5.22 3.33 -11.35
N GLN A 22 5.20 2.64 -12.48
CA GLN A 22 6.01 3.00 -13.64
C GLN A 22 5.63 4.34 -14.28
N LYS A 23 4.37 4.78 -14.17
CA LYS A 23 3.89 6.05 -14.74
C LYS A 23 4.30 7.21 -13.86
N LYS A 24 4.10 7.09 -12.54
CA LYS A 24 4.44 8.12 -11.55
C LYS A 24 5.94 8.14 -11.19
N LYS A 25 6.66 7.05 -11.49
CA LYS A 25 8.06 6.82 -11.10
C LYS A 25 8.24 6.94 -9.58
N CYS A 26 7.34 6.30 -8.84
CA CYS A 26 7.31 6.32 -7.38
C CYS A 26 7.17 4.89 -6.86
N LEU A 27 7.75 4.64 -5.69
CA LEU A 27 7.56 3.42 -4.92
C LEU A 27 6.43 3.65 -3.92
N TYR A 28 5.44 2.76 -3.91
CA TYR A 28 4.44 2.65 -2.86
C TYR A 28 4.75 1.44 -1.97
N PHE A 29 4.44 1.51 -0.68
CA PHE A 29 4.62 0.40 0.27
C PHE A 29 3.78 0.65 1.54
N CYS A 30 3.69 -0.31 2.45
CA CYS A 30 2.89 -0.21 3.67
C CYS A 30 3.74 -0.27 4.93
N GLY A 31 3.26 0.37 6.00
CA GLY A 31 3.63 0.08 7.39
C GLY A 31 2.49 -0.69 8.03
N MET A 32 2.64 -2.00 8.19
CA MET A 32 1.52 -2.89 8.54
C MET A 32 0.94 -2.60 9.92
N VAL A 33 1.81 -2.50 10.92
CA VAL A 33 1.43 -2.30 12.33
C VAL A 33 1.08 -0.84 12.60
N GLU A 34 1.62 0.08 11.82
CA GLU A 34 1.38 1.51 11.93
C GLU A 34 0.14 1.98 11.14
N GLU A 35 -0.49 1.07 10.39
CA GLU A 35 -1.72 1.29 9.60
C GLU A 35 -1.59 2.42 8.56
N ASN A 36 -0.43 2.52 7.91
CA ASN A 36 -0.17 3.56 6.91
C ASN A 36 0.32 3.00 5.57
N ILE A 37 0.06 3.78 4.53
CA ILE A 37 0.65 3.61 3.21
C ILE A 37 1.67 4.71 2.95
N HIS A 38 2.70 4.39 2.19
CA HIS A 38 3.87 5.21 1.97
C HIS A 38 4.07 5.42 0.47
N LYS A 39 4.64 6.57 0.11
CA LYS A 39 5.08 6.92 -1.25
C LYS A 39 6.48 7.50 -1.16
N TYR A 40 7.40 6.96 -1.95
CA TYR A 40 8.74 7.48 -2.13
C TYR A 40 8.99 7.83 -3.59
N ASP A 41 9.37 9.08 -3.85
CA ASP A 41 9.80 9.55 -5.16
C ASP A 41 11.34 9.63 -5.20
N PRO A 42 12.04 8.71 -5.88
CA PRO A 42 13.50 8.70 -5.93
C PRO A 42 14.09 9.92 -6.67
N ARG A 43 13.31 10.63 -7.50
CA ARG A 43 13.80 11.80 -8.24
C ARG A 43 13.95 13.01 -7.34
N THR A 44 13.05 13.15 -6.36
CA THR A 44 13.01 14.26 -5.40
C THR A 44 13.50 13.84 -4.01
N LYS A 45 13.72 12.53 -3.80
CA LYS A 45 13.96 11.90 -2.50
C LYS A 45 12.85 12.16 -1.48
N LYS A 46 11.67 12.55 -1.94
CA LYS A 46 10.54 12.89 -1.09
C LYS A 46 9.83 11.61 -0.63
N HIS A 47 9.65 11.49 0.67
CA HIS A 47 8.86 10.45 1.31
C HIS A 47 7.61 11.07 1.94
N THR A 48 6.43 10.56 1.59
CA THR A 48 5.16 10.89 2.22
C THR A 48 4.48 9.61 2.72
N LYS A 49 3.59 9.76 3.70
CA LYS A 49 2.79 8.67 4.23
C LYS A 49 1.39 9.15 4.58
N ALA A 50 0.43 8.24 4.51
CA ALA A 50 -0.95 8.49 4.90
C ALA A 50 -1.45 7.39 5.83
N TYR A 51 -2.09 7.81 6.92
CA TYR A 51 -2.84 6.93 7.79
C TYR A 51 -4.08 6.41 7.05
N VAL A 52 -4.23 5.08 7.01
CA VAL A 52 -5.40 4.42 6.45
C VAL A 52 -6.43 4.23 7.56
N GLY A 53 -5.99 3.65 8.68
CA GLY A 53 -6.82 3.36 9.83
C GLY A 53 -7.76 2.17 9.64
N GLY A 54 -8.14 1.54 10.75
CA GLY A 54 -9.16 0.48 10.76
C GLY A 54 -8.62 -0.92 10.56
N GLY A 55 -7.34 -1.17 10.91
CA GLY A 55 -6.71 -2.49 10.90
C GLY A 55 -5.33 -2.49 10.26
N ASN A 56 -4.70 -3.67 10.28
CA ASN A 56 -3.39 -3.89 9.65
C ASN A 56 -3.47 -3.65 8.14
N VAL A 57 -2.46 -2.96 7.60
CA VAL A 57 -2.36 -2.65 6.16
C VAL A 57 -1.18 -3.39 5.54
N SER A 58 -1.47 -4.39 4.72
CA SER A 58 -0.46 -5.32 4.23
C SER A 58 -0.11 -5.12 2.74
N MET A 59 -0.97 -4.44 1.99
CA MET A 59 -0.73 -4.12 0.57
C MET A 59 -1.32 -2.77 0.15
N VAL A 60 -0.69 -2.13 -0.84
CA VAL A 60 -1.17 -0.92 -1.51
C VAL A 60 -0.89 -1.00 -3.00
N ILE A 61 -1.96 -1.04 -3.82
CA ILE A 61 -1.83 -1.18 -5.28
C ILE A 61 -2.68 -0.11 -5.99
N PRO A 62 -2.09 0.71 -6.87
CA PRO A 62 -2.84 1.67 -7.68
C PRO A 62 -3.90 1.00 -8.56
N VAL A 63 -5.09 1.60 -8.65
CA VAL A 63 -6.16 1.13 -9.54
C VAL A 63 -5.91 1.62 -10.96
N LYS A 64 -5.81 0.69 -11.91
CA LYS A 64 -5.55 1.01 -13.33
C LYS A 64 -6.58 2.01 -13.87
N GLY A 65 -6.09 3.10 -14.46
CA GLY A 65 -6.93 4.14 -15.08
C GLY A 65 -7.67 5.05 -14.11
N LYS A 66 -7.43 4.93 -12.79
CA LYS A 66 -8.01 5.80 -11.77
C LYS A 66 -6.90 6.52 -11.02
N GLU A 67 -6.83 7.83 -11.21
CA GLU A 67 -5.89 8.66 -10.46
C GLU A 67 -6.25 8.65 -8.97
N ASN A 68 -5.22 8.60 -8.13
CA ASN A 68 -5.33 8.68 -6.67
C ASN A 68 -6.21 7.60 -6.02
N LYS A 69 -6.56 6.54 -6.75
CA LYS A 69 -7.33 5.42 -6.22
C LYS A 69 -6.44 4.20 -6.04
N PHE A 70 -6.52 3.59 -4.87
CA PHE A 70 -5.72 2.44 -4.47
C PHE A 70 -6.62 1.32 -3.98
N VAL A 71 -6.20 0.08 -4.20
CA VAL A 71 -6.66 -1.08 -3.45
C VAL A 71 -5.73 -1.27 -2.26
N VAL A 72 -6.29 -1.43 -1.08
CA VAL A 72 -5.56 -1.66 0.18
C VAL A 72 -6.19 -2.83 0.95
N SER A 73 -5.40 -3.51 1.77
CA SER A 73 -5.93 -4.43 2.77
C SER A 73 -6.16 -3.71 4.09
N LEU A 74 -7.23 -4.11 4.79
CA LEU A 74 -7.51 -3.76 6.19
C LEU A 74 -7.89 -5.05 6.91
N ASP A 75 -6.97 -5.60 7.70
CA ASP A 75 -7.07 -6.94 8.29
C ASP A 75 -7.43 -7.99 7.22
N ARG A 76 -8.69 -8.44 7.17
CA ARG A 76 -9.22 -9.42 6.21
C ARG A 76 -10.09 -8.81 5.11
N SER A 77 -10.17 -7.49 5.06
CA SER A 77 -10.97 -6.77 4.09
C SER A 77 -10.08 -6.25 2.96
N VAL A 78 -10.56 -6.42 1.73
CA VAL A 78 -10.04 -5.68 0.58
C VAL A 78 -10.89 -4.43 0.42
N CYS A 79 -10.24 -3.27 0.40
CA CYS A 79 -10.88 -1.98 0.31
C CYS A 79 -10.31 -1.17 -0.85
N THR A 80 -11.09 -0.22 -1.37
CA THR A 80 -10.53 0.90 -2.13
C THR A 80 -10.33 2.09 -1.21
N ALA A 81 -9.30 2.89 -1.46
CA ALA A 81 -9.04 4.16 -0.78
C ALA A 81 -8.66 5.23 -1.81
N THR A 82 -8.91 6.50 -1.49
CA THR A 82 -8.43 7.65 -2.24
C THR A 82 -7.26 8.30 -1.51
N TRP A 83 -6.17 8.58 -2.21
CA TRP A 83 -5.02 9.32 -1.67
C TRP A 83 -4.29 10.10 -2.77
N ASP A 84 -4.00 11.37 -2.51
CA ASP A 84 -3.26 12.25 -3.42
C ASP A 84 -1.73 11.97 -3.44
N GLY A 85 -1.24 11.16 -2.51
CA GLY A 85 0.19 10.91 -2.34
C GLY A 85 0.91 11.98 -1.53
N GLU A 86 0.18 12.85 -0.83
CA GLU A 86 0.71 14.02 -0.12
C GLU A 86 0.05 14.22 1.26
N SER A 87 -1.28 14.13 1.32
CA SER A 87 -2.07 14.22 2.55
C SER A 87 -1.67 13.13 3.55
N ASP A 88 -1.78 13.42 4.84
CA ASP A 88 -1.40 12.52 5.95
C ASP A 88 -2.45 11.44 6.27
N LYS A 89 -3.58 11.45 5.56
CA LYS A 89 -4.67 10.48 5.70
C LYS A 89 -5.29 10.17 4.34
N VAL A 90 -5.77 8.93 4.18
CA VAL A 90 -6.58 8.54 3.02
C VAL A 90 -8.05 8.95 3.21
N THR A 91 -8.78 9.05 2.10
CA THR A 91 -10.22 9.34 2.09
C THR A 91 -10.99 8.27 1.31
N ASP A 92 -12.33 8.33 1.36
CA ASP A 92 -13.24 7.45 0.60
C ASP A 92 -12.89 5.95 0.67
N ILE A 93 -12.64 5.46 1.89
CA ILE A 93 -12.43 4.03 2.12
C ILE A 93 -13.74 3.29 1.87
N LYS A 94 -13.74 2.35 0.93
CA LYS A 94 -14.90 1.52 0.59
C LYS A 94 -14.50 0.05 0.57
N LYS A 95 -15.10 -0.75 1.45
CA LYS A 95 -14.93 -2.20 1.47
C LYS A 95 -15.46 -2.81 0.17
N ILE A 96 -14.65 -3.66 -0.47
CA ILE A 96 -15.03 -4.47 -1.63
C ILE A 96 -15.53 -5.83 -1.15
N VAL A 97 -14.74 -6.50 -0.31
CA VAL A 97 -15.02 -7.83 0.20
C VAL A 97 -14.28 -8.05 1.52
N GLU A 98 -14.82 -8.92 2.38
CA GLU A 98 -14.15 -9.45 3.55
C GLU A 98 -14.06 -10.97 3.44
N VAL A 99 -12.92 -11.52 3.83
CA VAL A 99 -12.66 -12.97 3.81
C VAL A 99 -12.62 -13.50 5.24
N GLU A 100 -13.00 -14.77 5.43
CA GLU A 100 -13.01 -15.46 6.73
C GLU A 100 -13.66 -14.67 7.88
N PRO A 101 -14.94 -14.24 7.75
CA PRO A 101 -15.60 -13.46 8.79
C PRO A 101 -15.63 -14.22 10.13
N GLY A 102 -15.27 -13.52 11.22
CA GLY A 102 -15.32 -14.03 12.60
C GLY A 102 -14.02 -14.61 13.17
N THR A 103 -12.96 -14.74 12.37
CA THR A 103 -11.60 -15.09 12.84
C THR A 103 -10.82 -13.87 13.38
N SER A 104 -9.57 -14.08 13.80
CA SER A 104 -8.59 -13.01 14.06
C SER A 104 -7.47 -12.97 13.01
N HIS A 105 -7.66 -13.63 11.87
CA HIS A 105 -6.66 -13.64 10.80
C HIS A 105 -6.55 -12.26 10.16
N VAL A 106 -5.43 -12.02 9.50
CA VAL A 106 -5.17 -10.81 8.70
C VAL A 106 -4.47 -11.24 7.41
N PHE A 107 -4.67 -10.49 6.34
CA PHE A 107 -3.90 -10.67 5.11
C PHE A 107 -2.42 -10.34 5.35
N ASN A 108 -1.52 -11.05 4.65
CA ASN A 108 -0.10 -10.79 4.69
C ASN A 108 0.41 -10.11 3.41
N ASP A 109 0.41 -10.78 2.26
CA ASP A 109 0.88 -10.18 1.01
C ASP A 109 -0.21 -10.21 -0.07
N GLY A 110 -0.08 -9.32 -1.04
CA GLY A 110 -0.99 -9.26 -2.17
C GLY A 110 -0.36 -8.63 -3.40
N LYS A 111 -0.66 -9.21 -4.57
CA LYS A 111 -0.17 -8.72 -5.86
C LYS A 111 -1.16 -9.02 -6.97
N CYS A 112 -1.22 -8.14 -7.95
CA CYS A 112 -1.98 -8.42 -9.16
C CYS A 112 -1.20 -9.36 -10.07
N ASP A 113 -1.89 -10.34 -10.66
CA ASP A 113 -1.35 -11.11 -11.78
C ASP A 113 -1.15 -10.23 -13.03
N HIS A 114 -0.57 -10.79 -14.09
CA HIS A 114 -0.29 -10.05 -15.33
C HIS A 114 -1.57 -9.55 -16.05
N THR A 115 -2.75 -10.07 -15.71
CA THR A 115 -4.05 -9.62 -16.24
C THR A 115 -4.72 -8.57 -15.35
N GLY A 116 -4.16 -8.30 -14.17
CA GLY A 116 -4.67 -7.31 -13.22
C GLY A 116 -5.62 -7.90 -12.17
N ARG A 117 -5.73 -9.23 -12.03
CA ARG A 117 -6.52 -9.83 -10.94
C ARG A 117 -5.71 -9.82 -9.65
N LEU A 118 -6.32 -9.36 -8.56
CA LEU A 118 -5.69 -9.38 -7.26
C LEU A 118 -5.64 -10.80 -6.69
N TRP A 119 -4.45 -11.23 -6.27
CA TRP A 119 -4.21 -12.38 -5.40
C TRP A 119 -3.72 -11.86 -4.05
N ILE A 120 -4.30 -12.35 -2.95
CA ILE A 120 -4.02 -11.89 -1.59
C ILE A 120 -4.19 -13.04 -0.59
N GLY A 121 -3.34 -13.07 0.44
CA GLY A 121 -3.33 -14.08 1.51
C GLY A 121 -2.52 -13.61 2.69
#